data_AF-A0A164RKK9-F1
#
_entry.id   AF-A0A164RKK9-F1
#
_cell.length_a   1.000
_cell.length_b   1.000
_cell.length_c   1.000
_cell.angle_alpha   90.00
_cell.angle_beta   90.00
_cell.angle_gamma   90.00
#
_symmetry.space_group_name_H-M   'P 1'
#
loop_
_entity.id
_entity.type
_entity.pdbx_description
1 polymer ?
#
loop_
_entity_poly.entity_id
_entity_poly.type
_entity_poly.pdbx_seq_one_letter_code
_entity_poly.pdbx_strand_id
1 'polypeptide(L)'
;MLLAASLAVSMLSLGARADCCEGVELCPDCTEATPCCGYGKCNIFCCNCDGGCRGFKGKLTDQMHPHVGGAVDADFDDTDKCTRMFHATDANGDGQLTLIEYLVHAYENPKSNAWAFVRDAEPEAIEKYWRKYDVDGKGYLTISEALTRA
;
A
#
# COMPACT_ATOMS: atom_id res chain seq x y z
N MET A 1 -5.98 50.51 -24.09
CA MET A 1 -6.10 49.04 -24.09
C MET A 1 -5.51 48.54 -22.79
N LEU A 2 -6.29 47.77 -22.02
CA LEU A 2 -5.99 47.41 -20.64
C LEU A 2 -4.70 46.58 -20.49
N LEU A 3 -3.99 46.86 -19.39
CA LEU A 3 -2.90 46.07 -18.82
C LEU A 3 -3.42 44.74 -18.26
N ALA A 4 -2.72 43.63 -18.50
CA ALA A 4 -2.63 42.51 -17.56
C ALA A 4 -1.43 41.63 -17.95
N ALA A 5 -0.32 41.76 -17.21
CA ALA A 5 0.77 40.78 -17.23
C ALA A 5 0.62 39.91 -15.98
N SER A 6 0.29 38.65 -16.20
CA SER A 6 -0.12 37.67 -15.20
C SER A 6 1.03 37.32 -14.24
N LEU A 7 0.79 37.42 -12.93
CA LEU A 7 1.64 36.88 -11.88
C LEU A 7 1.49 35.36 -11.85
N ALA A 8 2.50 34.62 -12.31
CA ALA A 8 2.57 33.17 -12.10
C ALA A 8 3.04 32.91 -10.66
N VAL A 9 2.12 32.45 -9.81
CA VAL A 9 2.44 31.95 -8.47
C VAL A 9 3.02 30.55 -8.63
N SER A 10 4.34 30.41 -8.44
CA SER A 10 4.99 29.10 -8.37
C SER A 10 4.50 28.36 -7.12
N MET A 11 3.58 27.42 -7.33
CA MET A 11 3.11 26.53 -6.27
C MET A 11 4.22 25.53 -5.92
N LEU A 12 4.83 25.71 -4.75
CA LEU A 12 5.61 24.66 -4.09
C LEU A 12 4.62 23.58 -3.64
N SER A 13 4.47 22.54 -4.44
CA SER A 13 3.62 21.39 -4.18
C SER A 13 4.27 20.47 -3.14
N LEU A 14 3.99 20.71 -1.86
CA LEU A 14 4.16 19.72 -0.81
C LEU A 14 3.01 18.71 -0.91
N GLY A 15 3.29 17.52 -1.44
CA GLY A 15 2.30 16.45 -1.60
C GLY A 15 1.91 15.81 -0.27
N ALA A 16 0.61 15.64 -0.04
CA ALA A 16 0.06 14.90 1.10
C ALA A 16 -0.37 13.47 0.67
N ARG A 17 -0.09 12.48 1.52
CA ARG A 17 -0.27 11.03 1.28
C ARG A 17 -1.45 10.49 2.10
N ALA A 18 -2.30 9.66 1.51
CA ALA A 18 -3.17 8.72 2.23
C ALA A 18 -2.77 7.29 1.81
N ASP A 19 -1.67 6.81 2.38
CA ASP A 19 -1.02 5.58 1.92
C ASP A 19 -1.55 4.36 2.68
N CYS A 20 -2.38 3.52 2.03
CA CYS A 20 -2.62 2.14 2.50
C CYS A 20 -1.29 1.35 2.58
N CYS A 21 -0.27 1.81 1.86
CA CYS A 21 1.04 1.20 1.66
C CYS A 21 2.04 1.30 2.82
N GLU A 22 1.72 2.07 3.87
CA GLU A 22 2.66 2.29 4.97
C GLU A 22 2.29 1.43 6.18
N GLY A 23 3.26 0.68 6.69
CA GLY A 23 3.09 -0.30 7.74
C GLY A 23 2.50 0.32 8.98
N VAL A 24 1.26 -0.08 9.25
CA VAL A 24 0.53 0.34 10.44
C VAL A 24 0.09 -0.91 11.20
N GLU A 25 0.49 -0.99 12.47
CA GLU A 25 -0.13 -1.94 13.41
C GLU A 25 -1.62 -1.61 13.58
N LEU A 26 -1.97 -0.32 13.45
CA LEU A 26 -3.31 0.21 13.59
C LEU A 26 -3.69 1.10 12.40
N CYS A 27 -4.78 0.77 11.73
CA CYS A 27 -5.29 1.55 10.62
C CYS A 27 -5.67 2.98 11.01
N PRO A 28 -5.75 3.91 10.04
CA PRO A 28 -6.17 5.29 10.31
C PRO A 28 -7.57 5.42 10.91
N ASP A 29 -8.39 4.38 10.98
CA ASP A 29 -9.67 4.38 11.70
C ASP A 29 -9.58 3.80 13.12
N CYS A 30 -8.35 3.66 13.66
CA CYS A 30 -8.02 3.05 14.94
C CYS A 30 -8.41 1.58 15.08
N THR A 31 -8.58 0.85 13.97
CA THR A 31 -8.81 -0.60 13.99
C THR A 31 -7.55 -1.36 13.59
N GLU A 32 -7.43 -2.63 14.00
CA GLU A 32 -6.28 -3.46 13.63
C GLU A 32 -6.25 -3.75 12.12
N ALA A 33 -5.03 -3.83 11.56
CA ALA A 33 -4.81 -4.23 10.17
C ALA A 33 -5.11 -5.73 10.00
N THR A 34 -5.82 -6.12 8.93
CA THR A 34 -6.25 -7.51 8.73
C THR A 34 -6.23 -7.98 7.26
N PRO A 35 -5.08 -8.28 6.65
CA PRO A 35 -3.73 -7.74 6.92
C PRO A 35 -3.54 -6.33 6.34
N CYS A 36 -4.51 -5.83 5.56
CA CYS A 36 -4.48 -4.52 4.95
C CYS A 36 -5.36 -3.52 5.71
N CYS A 37 -5.06 -2.23 5.58
CA CYS A 37 -5.94 -1.14 6.01
C CYS A 37 -6.90 -0.65 4.92
N GLY A 38 -7.21 -1.48 3.93
CA GLY A 38 -8.16 -1.15 2.86
C GLY A 38 -9.53 -1.80 3.02
N TYR A 39 -10.51 -1.28 2.30
CA TYR A 39 -11.83 -1.89 2.12
C TYR A 39 -11.85 -2.77 0.87
N GLY A 40 -12.54 -3.92 0.96
CA GLY A 40 -12.68 -4.85 -0.15
C GLY A 40 -11.42 -5.66 -0.40
N LYS A 41 -11.25 -6.15 -1.63
CA LYS A 41 -10.06 -6.90 -2.04
C LYS A 41 -8.90 -5.95 -2.25
N CYS A 42 -7.71 -6.37 -1.82
CA CYS A 42 -6.48 -5.61 -1.98
C CYS A 42 -5.43 -6.45 -2.71
N ASN A 43 -4.41 -5.80 -3.27
CA ASN A 43 -3.20 -6.48 -3.74
C ASN A 43 -2.30 -6.94 -2.58
N ILE A 44 -1.28 -7.76 -2.87
CA ILE A 44 -0.48 -8.40 -1.80
C ILE A 44 0.29 -7.39 -0.94
N PHE A 45 0.59 -6.21 -1.51
CA PHE A 45 1.27 -5.10 -0.84
C PHE A 45 0.34 -4.20 -0.02
N CYS A 46 -0.97 -4.49 -0.01
CA CYS A 46 -1.99 -3.66 0.62
C CYS A 46 -1.97 -2.21 0.11
N CYS A 47 -1.65 -2.01 -1.18
CA CYS A 47 -1.46 -0.69 -1.77
C CYS A 47 -2.56 -0.29 -2.75
N ASN A 48 -3.36 -1.26 -3.19
CA ASN A 48 -4.44 -1.05 -4.14
C ASN A 48 -5.62 -1.89 -3.69
N CYS A 49 -6.72 -1.24 -3.29
CA CYS A 49 -7.88 -1.89 -2.70
C CYS A 49 -9.17 -1.38 -3.36
N ASP A 50 -10.14 -2.27 -3.62
CA ASP A 50 -11.37 -1.93 -4.36
C ASP A 50 -12.17 -0.77 -3.73
N GLY A 51 -12.17 -0.66 -2.39
CA GLY A 51 -12.89 0.38 -1.66
C GLY A 51 -11.99 1.48 -1.07
N GLY A 52 -10.72 1.55 -1.48
CA GLY A 52 -9.74 2.48 -0.91
C GLY A 52 -9.34 2.18 0.54
N CYS A 53 -8.69 3.14 1.20
CA CYS A 53 -8.16 2.98 2.56
C CYS A 53 -9.21 3.27 3.64
N ARG A 54 -9.15 2.52 4.75
CA ARG A 54 -9.83 2.83 6.02
C ARG A 54 -9.32 4.17 6.54
N GLY A 55 -10.23 5.07 6.90
CA GLY A 55 -9.91 6.44 7.31
C GLY A 55 -10.72 6.90 8.53
N PHE A 56 -10.23 7.93 9.22
CA PHE A 56 -10.94 8.58 10.33
C PHE A 56 -12.30 9.16 9.89
N LYS A 57 -13.38 8.86 10.62
CA LYS A 57 -14.73 9.44 10.44
C LYS A 57 -14.96 10.77 11.18
N GLY A 58 -13.90 11.56 11.43
CA GLY A 58 -13.98 12.85 12.13
C GLY A 58 -13.68 14.03 11.20
N LYS A 59 -14.31 15.20 11.43
CA LYS A 59 -13.84 16.45 10.80
C LYS A 59 -12.42 16.70 11.28
N LEU A 60 -11.48 16.64 10.35
CA LEU A 60 -10.07 16.93 10.56
C LEU A 60 -9.95 18.36 11.13
N THR A 61 -9.56 18.47 12.40
CA THR A 61 -9.03 19.71 12.95
C THR A 61 -7.51 19.61 12.84
N ASP A 62 -6.86 20.65 12.30
CA ASP A 62 -5.44 20.73 11.89
C ASP A 62 -4.37 20.42 12.97
N GLN A 63 -4.73 19.82 14.10
CA GLN A 63 -3.86 19.68 15.27
C GLN A 63 -3.64 18.23 15.75
N MET A 64 -3.99 17.21 14.96
CA MET A 64 -3.64 15.82 15.30
C MET A 64 -2.98 15.11 14.11
N HIS A 65 -1.64 15.14 14.10
CA HIS A 65 -0.65 14.45 13.25
C HIS A 65 -0.91 14.24 11.72
N PRO A 66 0.10 14.48 10.86
CA PRO A 66 -0.06 14.87 9.46
C PRO A 66 -0.21 13.71 8.44
N HIS A 67 -0.87 12.60 8.80
CA HIS A 67 -0.90 11.40 7.95
C HIS A 67 -2.29 10.91 7.52
N VAL A 68 -3.35 11.65 7.83
CA VAL A 68 -4.70 11.25 7.42
C VAL A 68 -5.48 12.47 6.98
N GLY A 69 -5.63 12.65 5.67
CA GLY A 69 -6.49 13.71 5.14
C GLY A 69 -6.71 13.64 3.64
N GLY A 70 -7.95 13.40 3.25
CA GLY A 70 -8.52 13.91 2.00
C GLY A 70 -8.71 12.88 0.89
N ALA A 71 -9.92 12.33 0.82
CA ALA A 71 -10.49 11.96 -0.48
C ALA A 71 -10.58 13.24 -1.33
N VAL A 72 -9.93 13.26 -2.50
CA VAL A 72 -10.55 13.34 -3.84
C VAL A 72 -9.46 13.47 -4.90
N ASP A 73 -9.51 12.56 -5.88
CA ASP A 73 -9.11 12.70 -7.27
C ASP A 73 -7.73 13.32 -7.59
N ALA A 74 -6.68 12.49 -7.57
CA ALA A 74 -5.54 12.66 -8.47
C ALA A 74 -4.86 11.31 -8.74
N ASP A 75 -4.97 10.91 -10.01
CA ASP A 75 -4.46 9.73 -10.71
C ASP A 75 -2.92 9.68 -10.73
N PHE A 76 -2.29 9.60 -9.55
CA PHE A 76 -0.92 9.10 -9.45
C PHE A 76 -1.04 7.58 -9.50
N ASP A 77 -0.75 7.01 -10.66
CA ASP A 77 -0.85 5.58 -10.94
C ASP A 77 -0.39 4.73 -9.75
N ASP A 78 -1.33 4.21 -8.95
CA ASP A 78 -1.06 3.33 -7.82
C ASP A 78 -0.22 2.13 -8.27
N THR A 79 -0.28 1.77 -9.56
CA THR A 79 0.56 0.76 -10.20
C THR A 79 2.04 1.10 -10.10
N ASP A 80 2.49 2.36 -10.23
CA ASP A 80 3.91 2.74 -10.16
C ASP A 80 4.50 2.46 -8.75
N LYS A 81 3.76 2.80 -7.69
CA LYS A 81 4.18 2.49 -6.32
C LYS A 81 4.18 1.00 -6.04
N CYS A 82 3.14 0.29 -6.45
CA CYS A 82 3.08 -1.16 -6.24
C CYS A 82 4.13 -1.91 -7.07
N THR A 83 4.45 -1.43 -8.27
CA THR A 83 5.51 -1.95 -9.14
C THR A 83 6.87 -1.75 -8.50
N ARG A 84 7.14 -0.57 -7.93
CA ARG A 84 8.38 -0.34 -7.14
C ARG A 84 8.49 -1.29 -5.95
N MET A 85 7.39 -1.56 -5.25
CA MET A 85 7.41 -2.51 -4.14
C MET A 85 7.69 -3.93 -4.64
N PHE A 86 7.06 -4.36 -5.73
CA PHE A 86 7.37 -5.64 -6.35
C PHE A 86 8.87 -5.77 -6.62
N HIS A 87 9.47 -4.82 -7.33
CA HIS A 87 10.90 -4.84 -7.65
C HIS A 87 11.83 -4.71 -6.42
N ALA A 88 11.37 -4.06 -5.35
CA ALA A 88 12.13 -3.96 -4.11
C ALA A 88 12.05 -5.24 -3.26
N THR A 89 10.99 -6.04 -3.44
CA THR A 89 10.79 -7.32 -2.77
C THR A 89 11.40 -8.48 -3.57
N ASP A 90 11.37 -8.41 -4.90
CA ASP A 90 12.05 -9.30 -5.85
C ASP A 90 13.58 -9.12 -5.74
N ALA A 91 14.16 -9.80 -4.76
CA ALA A 91 15.53 -9.56 -4.31
C ALA A 91 16.57 -10.07 -5.31
N ASN A 92 16.26 -11.15 -6.03
CA ASN A 92 17.14 -11.68 -7.06
C ASN A 92 16.91 -11.02 -8.44
N GLY A 93 15.80 -10.29 -8.63
CA GLY A 93 15.46 -9.55 -9.84
C GLY A 93 15.04 -10.44 -11.00
N ASP A 94 14.54 -11.65 -10.73
CA ASP A 94 14.12 -12.60 -11.77
C ASP A 94 12.67 -12.39 -12.24
N GLY A 95 11.96 -11.43 -11.65
CA GLY A 95 10.56 -11.13 -11.95
C GLY A 95 9.56 -12.11 -11.33
N GLN A 96 10.02 -12.97 -10.42
CA GLN A 96 9.23 -13.99 -9.72
C GLN A 96 9.34 -13.75 -8.22
N LEU A 97 8.33 -13.10 -7.65
CA LEU A 97 8.31 -12.89 -6.21
C LEU A 97 7.98 -14.21 -5.50
N THR A 98 8.94 -14.78 -4.80
CA THR A 98 8.74 -16.00 -4.00
C THR A 98 8.19 -15.70 -2.60
N LEU A 99 7.59 -16.70 -1.94
CA LEU A 99 7.12 -16.55 -0.55
C LEU A 99 8.29 -16.19 0.38
N ILE A 100 9.48 -16.75 0.14
CA ILE A 100 10.67 -16.46 0.95
C ILE A 100 11.08 -14.99 0.81
N GLU A 101 11.10 -14.45 -0.40
CA GLU A 101 11.41 -13.03 -0.62
C GLU A 101 10.39 -12.11 0.03
N TYR A 102 9.10 -12.45 -0.06
CA TYR A 102 8.04 -11.73 0.63
C TYR A 102 8.23 -11.73 2.15
N LEU A 103 8.55 -12.89 2.73
CA LEU A 103 8.82 -13.04 4.17
C LEU A 103 10.08 -12.26 4.58
N VAL A 104 11.19 -12.44 3.87
CA VAL A 104 12.45 -11.74 4.15
C VAL A 104 12.24 -10.23 4.11
N HIS A 105 11.56 -9.73 3.07
CA HIS A 105 11.21 -8.31 2.99
C HIS A 105 10.36 -7.86 4.18
N ALA A 106 9.38 -8.65 4.62
CA ALA A 106 8.57 -8.32 5.79
C ALA A 106 9.42 -8.21 7.06
N TYR A 107 10.32 -9.17 7.32
CA TYR A 107 11.20 -9.20 8.49
C TYR A 107 12.28 -8.11 8.47
N GLU A 108 12.86 -7.82 7.31
CA GLU A 108 13.88 -6.78 7.15
C GLU A 108 13.30 -5.36 7.13
N ASN A 109 12.00 -5.23 6.83
CA ASN A 109 11.30 -3.95 6.79
C ASN A 109 10.12 -3.95 7.77
N PRO A 110 10.36 -3.67 9.08
CA PRO A 110 9.30 -3.58 10.09
C PRO A 110 8.23 -2.50 9.84
N LYS A 111 8.45 -1.65 8.83
CA LYS A 111 7.49 -0.63 8.36
C LYS A 111 6.73 -1.06 7.10
N SER A 112 6.95 -2.28 6.61
CA SER A 112 6.17 -2.83 5.50
C SER A 112 4.79 -3.24 5.99
N ASN A 113 3.80 -3.25 5.10
CA ASN A 113 2.46 -3.74 5.42
C ASN A 113 2.44 -5.25 5.73
N ALA A 114 3.38 -5.99 5.17
CA ALA A 114 3.52 -7.41 5.42
C ALA A 114 3.98 -7.70 6.86
N TRP A 115 4.79 -6.81 7.46
CA TRP A 115 5.44 -7.03 8.75
C TRP A 115 4.46 -7.41 9.87
N ALA A 116 3.46 -6.59 10.14
CA ALA A 116 2.55 -6.82 11.27
C ALA A 116 1.81 -8.16 11.13
N PHE A 117 1.38 -8.48 9.90
CA PHE A 117 0.74 -9.76 9.61
C PHE A 117 1.72 -10.94 9.74
N VAL A 118 2.88 -10.88 9.08
CA VAL A 118 3.87 -11.97 9.05
C VAL A 118 4.46 -12.26 10.43
N ARG A 119 4.63 -11.23 11.27
CA ARG A 119 5.16 -11.36 12.64
C ARG A 119 4.23 -12.18 13.55
N ASP A 120 2.93 -11.93 13.46
CA ASP A 120 1.94 -12.45 14.41
C ASP A 120 1.15 -13.66 13.89
N ALA A 121 1.18 -13.90 12.58
CA ALA A 121 0.45 -15.00 11.96
C ALA A 121 1.20 -16.33 12.03
N GLU A 122 0.45 -17.42 12.26
CA GLU A 122 0.96 -18.79 12.11
C GLU A 122 1.36 -19.08 10.65
N PRO A 123 2.34 -19.97 10.40
CA PRO A 123 2.81 -20.29 9.04
C PRO A 123 1.68 -20.66 8.07
N GLU A 124 0.68 -21.44 8.51
CA GLU A 124 -0.45 -21.82 7.67
C GLU A 124 -1.33 -20.63 7.29
N ALA A 125 -1.45 -19.62 8.16
CA ALA A 125 -2.19 -18.41 7.85
C ALA A 125 -1.47 -17.56 6.80
N ILE A 126 -0.13 -17.50 6.86
CA ILE A 126 0.68 -16.81 5.86
C ILE A 126 0.59 -17.52 4.51
N GLU A 127 0.75 -18.85 4.49
CA GLU A 127 0.61 -19.64 3.26
C GLU A 127 -0.79 -19.50 2.66
N LYS A 128 -1.82 -19.54 3.50
CA LYS A 128 -3.21 -19.32 3.06
C LYS A 128 -3.42 -17.93 2.48
N TYR A 129 -2.81 -16.89 3.05
CA TYR A 129 -2.86 -15.53 2.50
C TYR A 129 -2.15 -15.45 1.15
N TRP A 130 -0.94 -16.00 1.05
CA TRP A 130 -0.14 -16.07 -0.17
C TRP A 130 -0.88 -16.74 -1.33
N ARG A 131 -1.49 -17.90 -1.07
CA ARG A 131 -2.25 -18.68 -2.06
C ARG A 131 -3.45 -17.96 -2.68
N LYS A 132 -3.90 -16.83 -2.11
CA LYS A 132 -4.91 -15.99 -2.76
C LYS A 132 -4.39 -15.35 -4.05
N TYR A 133 -3.09 -15.09 -4.11
CA TYR A 133 -2.43 -14.41 -5.22
C TYR A 133 -1.70 -15.38 -6.15
N ASP A 134 -1.18 -16.49 -5.62
CA ASP A 134 -0.56 -17.58 -6.40
C ASP A 134 -1.64 -18.47 -7.03
N VAL A 135 -2.39 -17.92 -7.99
CA VAL A 135 -3.63 -18.51 -8.52
C VAL A 135 -3.38 -19.82 -9.26
N ASP A 136 -2.25 -19.93 -9.96
CA ASP A 136 -1.86 -21.14 -10.68
C ASP A 136 -1.01 -22.10 -9.84
N GLY A 137 -0.61 -21.71 -8.62
CA GLY A 137 0.05 -22.57 -7.64
C GLY A 137 1.49 -22.93 -8.00
N LYS A 138 2.20 -22.05 -8.70
CA LYS A 138 3.58 -22.28 -9.14
C LYS A 138 4.64 -21.95 -8.08
N GLY A 139 4.22 -21.37 -6.95
CA GLY A 139 5.10 -21.07 -5.82
C GLY A 139 5.77 -19.69 -5.88
N TYR A 140 5.45 -18.89 -6.89
CA TYR A 140 5.89 -17.51 -7.04
C TYR A 140 4.80 -16.65 -7.69
N LEU A 141 4.83 -15.36 -7.42
CA LEU A 141 3.94 -14.37 -8.02
C LEU A 141 4.68 -13.63 -9.11
N THR A 142 4.07 -13.58 -10.29
CA THR A 142 4.40 -12.56 -11.29
C THR A 142 3.96 -11.19 -10.79
N ILE A 143 4.49 -10.12 -11.39
CA ILE A 143 4.01 -8.76 -11.10
C ILE A 143 2.49 -8.64 -11.25
N SER A 144 1.90 -9.21 -12.29
CA SER A 144 0.45 -9.17 -12.52
C SER A 144 -0.33 -9.82 -11.38
N GLU A 145 0.16 -10.93 -10.83
CA GLU A 145 -0.49 -11.61 -9.70
C GLU A 145 -0.31 -10.84 -8.39
N ALA A 146 0.90 -10.35 -8.12
CA ALA A 146 1.18 -9.54 -6.95
C ALA A 146 0.35 -8.25 -6.91
N LEU A 147 0.01 -7.70 -8.08
CA LEU A 147 -0.83 -6.51 -8.23
C LEU A 147 -2.34 -6.81 -8.33
N THR A 148 -2.73 -8.09 -8.41
CA THR A 148 -4.13 -8.50 -8.45
C THR A 148 -4.79 -8.30 -7.08
N ARG A 149 -6.04 -7.81 -7.06
CA ARG A 149 -6.84 -7.67 -5.84
C ARG A 149 -7.61 -8.97 -5.54
N ALA A 150 -7.31 -9.64 -4.42
CA ALA A 150 -7.82 -11.00 -4.11
C ALA A 150 -8.61 -11.13 -2.80
#